data_AF-X1F3S0-F1
#
_entry.id   AF-X1F3S0-F1
#
_cell.length_a   1.000
_cell.length_b   1.000
_cell.length_c   1.000
_cell.angle_alpha   90.00
_cell.angle_beta   90.00
_cell.angle_gamma   90.00
#
_symmetry.space_group_name_H-M   'P 1'
#
loop_
_entity.id
_entity.type
_entity.pdbx_description
1 polymer ?
#
loop_
_entity_poly.entity_id
_entity_poly.type
_entity_poly.pdbx_seq_one_letter_code
_entity_poly.pdbx_strand_id
1 'polypeptide(L)'
;MSKKKGQEKIFEIKWKTDLPYRYSIGKLAVKFFEELKENKKIMGSKCSKCGKVHSPPRAVCADCFIEMTVEDMVELSPRGTLEGFTVINYPFTDPATGGLRPFPYGYALFKLDGADTYTMHFINETD
;
A
#
# COMPACT_ATOMS: atom_id res chain seq x y z
N MET A 1 42.65 2.89 -18.23
CA MET A 1 41.94 1.67 -17.77
C MET A 1 42.08 1.55 -16.25
N SER A 2 41.12 2.09 -15.51
CA SER A 2 41.17 2.08 -14.04
C SER A 2 40.78 0.70 -13.52
N LYS A 3 41.70 0.04 -12.81
CA LYS A 3 41.48 -1.28 -12.19
C LYS A 3 40.30 -1.19 -11.23
N LYS A 4 39.26 -1.99 -11.45
CA LYS A 4 38.21 -2.26 -10.46
C LYS A 4 38.89 -2.78 -9.19
N LYS A 5 39.06 -1.93 -8.18
CA LYS A 5 39.38 -2.38 -6.81
C LYS A 5 38.27 -3.34 -6.42
N GLY A 6 38.63 -4.59 -6.10
CA GLY A 6 37.69 -5.57 -5.60
C GLY A 6 36.96 -4.95 -4.41
N GLN A 7 35.63 -4.84 -4.52
CA GLN A 7 34.82 -4.40 -3.39
C GLN A 7 35.03 -5.43 -2.28
N GLU A 8 35.74 -5.05 -1.23
CA GLU A 8 35.77 -5.83 0.00
C GLU A 8 34.32 -6.07 0.42
N LYS A 9 33.97 -7.34 0.62
CA LYS A 9 32.63 -7.69 1.10
C LYS A 9 32.43 -6.99 2.43
N ILE A 10 31.48 -6.05 2.45
CA ILE A 10 31.05 -5.37 3.66
C ILE A 10 30.66 -6.45 4.67
N PHE A 11 31.17 -6.36 5.89
CA PHE A 11 30.76 -7.23 6.97
C PHE A 11 29.28 -6.99 7.26
N GLU A 12 28.42 -7.95 6.89
CA GLU A 12 26.97 -7.86 7.02
C GLU A 12 26.49 -8.91 8.03
N ILE A 13 25.78 -8.45 9.06
CA ILE A 13 25.02 -9.33 9.96
C ILE A 13 23.55 -9.17 9.62
N LYS A 14 22.96 -10.17 8.97
CA LYS A 14 21.50 -10.24 8.76
C LYS A 14 20.85 -10.74 10.04
N TRP A 15 20.28 -9.83 10.81
CA TRP A 15 19.54 -10.15 12.02
C TRP A 15 18.05 -9.92 11.79
N LYS A 16 17.24 -10.97 11.91
CA LYS A 16 15.78 -10.82 11.92
C LYS A 16 15.34 -10.46 13.33
N THR A 17 14.95 -9.22 13.54
CA THR A 17 14.32 -8.81 14.81
C THR A 17 12.92 -9.42 14.86
N ASP A 18 12.74 -10.43 15.70
CA ASP A 18 11.40 -10.91 16.04
C ASP A 18 10.78 -9.89 17.00
N LEU A 19 9.82 -9.12 16.50
CA LEU A 19 9.08 -8.17 17.30
C LEU A 19 7.86 -8.93 17.86
N PRO A 20 7.78 -9.21 19.17
CA PRO A 20 6.75 -10.08 19.76
C PRO A 20 5.38 -9.37 19.89
N TYR A 21 5.03 -8.50 18.95
CA TYR A 21 3.75 -7.80 18.95
C TYR A 21 2.66 -8.68 18.36
N ARG A 22 1.60 -8.91 19.14
CA ARG A 22 0.35 -9.47 18.65
C ARG A 22 -0.57 -8.32 18.23
N TYR A 23 -0.32 -7.74 17.06
CA TYR A 23 -1.12 -6.63 16.55
C TYR A 23 -2.35 -7.16 15.78
N SER A 24 -3.54 -6.79 16.22
CA SER A 24 -4.76 -7.03 15.45
C SER A 24 -4.93 -5.95 14.39
N ILE A 25 -5.02 -6.33 13.12
CA ILE A 25 -5.19 -5.38 12.01
C ILE A 25 -6.60 -4.73 11.96
N GLY A 26 -7.54 -5.22 12.78
CA GLY A 26 -8.91 -4.72 12.86
C GLY A 26 -9.87 -5.38 11.87
N LYS A 27 -11.18 -5.35 12.19
CA LYS A 27 -12.24 -6.06 11.43
C LYS A 27 -12.32 -5.63 9.96
N LEU A 28 -12.22 -4.32 9.68
CA LEU A 28 -12.28 -3.80 8.31
C LEU A 28 -11.09 -4.25 7.48
N ALA A 29 -9.87 -4.25 8.05
CA ALA A 29 -8.69 -4.70 7.32
C ALA A 29 -8.72 -6.20 7.06
N VAL A 30 -9.15 -7.01 8.04
CA VAL A 30 -9.39 -8.45 7.84
C VAL A 30 -10.34 -8.66 6.68
N LYS A 31 -11.52 -8.01 6.70
CA LYS A 31 -12.50 -8.15 5.63
C LYS A 31 -11.98 -7.67 4.27
N PHE A 32 -11.26 -6.55 4.24
CA PHE A 32 -10.64 -6.03 3.01
C PHE A 32 -9.69 -7.06 2.38
N PHE A 33 -8.79 -7.65 3.18
CA PHE A 33 -7.84 -8.63 2.66
C PHE A 33 -8.50 -9.97 2.31
N GLU A 34 -9.53 -10.40 3.04
CA GLU A 34 -10.35 -11.56 2.67
C GLU A 34 -11.03 -11.37 1.32
N GLU A 35 -11.72 -10.24 1.12
CA GLU A 35 -12.39 -9.92 -0.15
C GLU A 35 -11.39 -9.79 -1.31
N LEU A 36 -10.24 -9.18 -1.05
CA LEU A 36 -9.18 -9.04 -2.05
C LEU A 36 -8.61 -10.40 -2.45
N LYS A 37 -8.34 -11.29 -1.50
CA LYS A 37 -7.72 -12.60 -1.72
C LYS A 37 -8.70 -13.60 -2.36
N GLU A 38 -9.90 -13.71 -1.80
CA GLU A 38 -10.85 -14.77 -2.18
C GLU A 38 -11.74 -14.34 -3.35
N ASN A 39 -12.15 -13.07 -3.40
CA ASN A 39 -13.13 -12.58 -4.38
C ASN A 39 -12.54 -11.61 -5.41
N LYS A 40 -11.26 -11.21 -5.26
CA LYS A 40 -10.59 -10.21 -6.12
C LYS A 40 -11.31 -8.85 -6.13
N LYS A 41 -11.94 -8.50 -5.00
CA LYS A 41 -12.69 -7.26 -4.84
C LYS A 41 -11.87 -6.23 -4.08
N ILE A 42 -11.87 -5.00 -4.58
CA ILE A 42 -11.30 -3.87 -3.86
C ILE A 42 -12.42 -3.22 -3.07
N MET A 43 -12.36 -3.27 -1.74
CA MET A 43 -13.39 -2.69 -0.87
C MET A 43 -12.95 -1.32 -0.35
N GLY A 44 -13.90 -0.39 -0.23
CA GLY A 44 -13.75 0.89 0.48
C GLY A 44 -14.80 1.05 1.56
N SER A 45 -14.62 1.97 2.51
CA SER A 45 -15.60 2.27 3.56
C SER A 45 -16.32 3.58 3.27
N LYS A 46 -17.66 3.57 3.24
CA LYS A 46 -18.47 4.76 2.93
C LYS A 46 -19.02 5.41 4.20
N CYS A 47 -18.76 6.70 4.36
CA CYS A 47 -19.31 7.47 5.46
C CYS A 47 -20.82 7.68 5.27
N SER A 48 -21.64 7.22 6.21
CA SER A 48 -23.09 7.40 6.19
C SER A 48 -23.54 8.87 6.32
N LYS A 49 -22.69 9.75 6.89
CA LYS A 49 -23.00 11.16 7.10
C LYS A 49 -22.66 12.07 5.91
N CYS A 50 -21.46 11.94 5.35
CA CYS A 50 -21.01 12.81 4.24
C CYS A 50 -20.94 12.10 2.88
N GLY A 51 -21.19 10.80 2.82
CA GLY A 51 -21.17 10.01 1.59
C GLY A 51 -19.79 9.67 1.05
N LYS A 52 -18.70 10.21 1.62
CA LYS A 52 -17.32 9.96 1.16
C LYS A 52 -16.93 8.50 1.29
N VAL A 53 -16.23 7.97 0.30
CA VAL A 53 -15.73 6.60 0.25
C VAL A 53 -14.20 6.59 0.38
N HIS A 54 -13.70 5.88 1.40
CA HIS A 54 -12.26 5.77 1.67
C HIS A 54 -11.69 4.45 1.13
N SER A 55 -10.56 4.56 0.42
CA SER A 55 -9.72 3.44 -0.03
C SER A 55 -8.25 3.70 0.36
N PRO A 56 -7.58 2.80 1.10
CA PRO A 56 -8.14 1.61 1.77
C PRO A 56 -9.24 1.96 2.79
N PRO A 57 -10.09 0.99 3.17
CA PRO A 57 -11.20 1.24 4.09
C PRO A 57 -10.70 1.65 5.47
N ARG A 58 -11.41 2.59 6.10
CA ARG A 58 -11.08 3.15 7.42
C ARG A 58 -12.25 2.97 8.38
N ALA A 59 -11.95 2.76 9.66
CA ALA A 59 -12.98 2.60 10.69
C ALA A 59 -13.58 3.94 11.17
N VAL A 60 -12.98 5.08 10.79
CA VAL A 60 -13.44 6.41 11.18
C VAL A 60 -13.33 7.36 10.00
N CYS A 61 -14.39 8.11 9.74
CA CYS A 61 -14.38 9.15 8.72
C CYS A 61 -13.52 10.34 9.20
N ALA A 62 -12.53 10.75 8.40
CA ALA A 62 -11.60 11.82 8.75
C ALA A 62 -12.27 13.20 8.92
N ASP A 63 -13.37 13.45 8.22
CA ASP A 63 -14.08 14.74 8.28
C ASP A 63 -15.22 14.73 9.31
N CYS A 64 -15.93 13.61 9.42
CA CYS A 64 -17.14 13.51 10.23
C CYS A 64 -16.89 12.97 11.64
N PHE A 65 -15.74 12.32 11.87
CA PHE A 65 -15.37 11.67 13.12
C PHE A 65 -16.39 10.64 13.61
N ILE A 66 -17.10 9.99 12.68
CA ILE A 66 -18.03 8.89 12.98
C ILE A 66 -17.38 7.55 12.66
N GLU A 67 -17.82 6.52 13.38
CA GLU A 67 -17.46 5.13 13.12
C GLU A 67 -18.03 4.66 11.78
N MET A 68 -17.25 3.83 11.07
CA MET A 68 -17.65 3.07 9.89
C MET A 68 -17.26 1.61 10.12
N THR A 69 -18.18 0.69 9.91
CA THR A 69 -18.00 -0.74 10.18
C THR A 69 -17.87 -1.54 8.88
N VAL A 70 -17.91 -2.87 8.97
CA VAL A 70 -17.85 -3.75 7.79
C VAL A 70 -19.10 -3.60 6.92
N GLU A 71 -20.23 -3.29 7.55
CA GLU A 71 -21.54 -3.08 6.91
C GLU A 71 -21.57 -1.81 6.05
N ASP A 72 -20.69 -0.85 6.32
CA ASP A 72 -20.52 0.38 5.53
C ASP A 72 -19.56 0.21 4.34
N MET A 73 -19.02 -1.01 4.13
CA MET A 73 -18.11 -1.26 3.03
C MET A 73 -18.84 -1.36 1.69
N VAL A 74 -18.25 -0.75 0.67
CA VAL A 74 -18.70 -0.79 -0.71
C VAL A 74 -17.60 -1.33 -1.60
N GLU A 75 -17.98 -2.07 -2.64
CA GLU A 75 -17.04 -2.51 -3.68
C GLU A 75 -16.67 -1.32 -4.57
N LEU A 76 -15.37 -1.16 -4.83
CA LEU A 76 -14.81 -0.16 -5.72
C LEU A 76 -14.46 -0.78 -7.07
N SER A 77 -14.45 0.06 -8.11
CA SER A 77 -14.00 -0.34 -9.43
C SER A 77 -12.51 -0.73 -9.38
N PRO A 78 -12.08 -1.74 -10.14
CA PRO A 78 -10.65 -1.99 -10.39
C PRO A 78 -10.04 -0.94 -11.34
N ARG A 79 -10.84 -0.05 -11.91
CA ARG A 79 -10.38 1.10 -12.71
C ARG A 79 -10.20 2.33 -11.83
N GLY A 80 -9.36 3.24 -12.30
CA GLY A 80 -9.10 4.50 -11.65
C GLY A 80 -8.23 5.41 -12.51
N THR A 81 -7.93 6.57 -11.94
CA THR A 81 -7.08 7.59 -12.55
C THR A 81 -5.72 7.63 -11.86
N LEU A 82 -4.66 7.74 -12.65
CA LEU A 82 -3.32 8.04 -12.15
C LEU A 82 -3.23 9.54 -11.83
N GLU A 83 -3.11 9.87 -10.55
CA GLU A 83 -3.13 11.27 -10.07
C GLU A 83 -1.72 11.86 -9.98
N GLY A 84 -0.73 11.00 -9.76
CA GLY A 84 0.68 11.38 -9.71
C GLY A 84 1.58 10.17 -9.58
N PHE A 85 2.82 10.30 -10.04
CA PHE A 85 3.80 9.23 -9.97
C PHE A 85 5.22 9.77 -9.81
N THR A 86 6.13 8.88 -9.43
CA THR A 86 7.57 9.11 -9.41
C THR A 86 8.31 7.84 -9.81
N VAL A 87 9.53 8.01 -10.30
CA VAL A 87 10.44 6.90 -10.62
C VAL A 87 11.60 6.92 -9.63
N ILE A 88 11.71 5.85 -8.85
CA ILE A 88 12.78 5.68 -7.88
C ILE A 88 14.01 5.18 -8.65
N ASN A 89 15.02 6.04 -8.77
CA ASN A 89 16.25 5.79 -9.55
C ASN A 89 17.49 5.50 -8.68
N TYR A 90 17.31 5.34 -7.37
CA TYR A 90 18.39 5.05 -6.44
C TYR A 90 18.05 3.86 -5.55
N PRO A 91 19.05 3.09 -5.10
CA PRO A 91 18.82 1.93 -4.25
C PRO A 91 18.31 2.35 -2.87
N PHE A 92 17.34 1.58 -2.35
CA PHE A 92 16.85 1.69 -0.99
C PHE A 92 16.63 0.29 -0.40
N THR A 93 16.85 0.13 0.90
CA THR A 93 16.58 -1.11 1.63
C THR A 93 15.08 -1.25 1.83
N ASP A 94 14.46 -2.26 1.22
CA ASP A 94 13.05 -2.53 1.37
C ASP A 94 12.75 -2.89 2.84
N PRO A 95 11.95 -2.09 3.57
CA PRO A 95 11.72 -2.31 4.99
C PRO A 95 10.93 -3.59 5.27
N ALA A 96 10.22 -4.13 4.28
CA ALA A 96 9.49 -5.39 4.42
C ALA A 96 10.39 -6.62 4.28
N THR A 97 11.44 -6.54 3.45
CA THR A 97 12.33 -7.70 3.19
C THR A 97 13.72 -7.58 3.80
N GLY A 98 14.15 -6.37 4.18
CA GLY A 98 15.51 -6.05 4.61
C GLY A 98 16.55 -6.12 3.48
N GLY A 99 16.14 -6.44 2.25
CA GLY A 99 17.01 -6.50 1.08
C GLY A 99 16.94 -5.25 0.22
N LEU A 100 17.86 -5.12 -0.72
CA LEU A 100 17.76 -4.10 -1.76
C LEU A 100 16.65 -4.47 -2.75
N ARG A 101 15.73 -3.54 -2.98
CA ARG A 101 14.73 -3.68 -4.05
C ARG A 101 15.38 -3.41 -5.41
N PRO A 102 15.05 -4.18 -6.47
CA PRO A 102 15.46 -3.85 -7.84
C PRO A 102 15.00 -2.43 -8.24
N PHE A 103 15.90 -1.65 -8.80
CA PHE A 103 15.65 -0.28 -9.29
C PHE A 103 16.15 -0.14 -10.74
N PRO A 104 15.60 0.78 -11.56
CA PRO A 104 14.53 1.71 -11.22
C PRO A 104 13.15 1.05 -11.11
N TYR A 105 12.23 1.67 -10.35
CA TYR A 105 10.82 1.25 -10.30
C TYR A 105 9.87 2.44 -10.15
N GLY A 106 8.65 2.30 -10.66
CA GLY A 106 7.59 3.30 -10.54
C GLY A 106 6.84 3.20 -9.22
N TYR A 107 6.45 4.34 -8.67
CA TYR A 107 5.53 4.42 -7.55
C TYR A 107 4.50 5.51 -7.79
N ALA A 108 3.23 5.21 -7.56
CA ALA A 108 2.15 6.06 -8.00
C ALA A 108 1.00 6.14 -7.03
N LEU A 109 0.30 7.26 -7.17
CA LEU A 109 -0.93 7.61 -6.49
C LEU A 109 -2.10 7.42 -7.45
N PHE A 110 -3.04 6.57 -7.07
CA PHE A 110 -4.23 6.26 -7.85
C PHE A 110 -5.49 6.69 -7.13
N LYS A 111 -6.43 7.28 -7.87
CA LYS A 111 -7.81 7.45 -7.42
C LYS A 111 -8.69 6.41 -8.10
N LEU A 112 -9.18 5.44 -7.34
CA LEU A 112 -10.09 4.41 -7.87
C LEU A 112 -11.46 5.02 -8.17
N ASP A 113 -12.13 4.53 -9.22
CA ASP A 113 -13.48 5.00 -9.53
C ASP A 113 -14.43 4.60 -8.40
N GLY A 114 -15.15 5.59 -7.87
CA GLY A 114 -16.01 5.44 -6.69
C GLY A 114 -15.33 5.72 -5.35
N ALA A 115 -14.02 6.01 -5.31
CA ALA A 115 -13.32 6.44 -4.11
C ALA A 115 -13.10 7.97 -4.09
N ASP A 116 -13.17 8.55 -2.89
CA ASP A 116 -12.87 9.97 -2.63
C ASP A 116 -11.44 10.16 -2.10
N THR A 117 -10.71 9.08 -1.84
CA THR A 117 -9.32 9.10 -1.42
C THR A 117 -8.41 8.36 -2.40
N TYR A 118 -7.11 8.58 -2.21
CA TYR A 118 -6.07 7.99 -3.03
C TYR A 118 -5.44 6.76 -2.36
N THR A 119 -5.02 5.81 -3.19
CA THR A 119 -4.18 4.67 -2.79
C THR A 119 -2.84 4.74 -3.49
N MET A 120 -1.77 4.27 -2.85
CA MET A 120 -0.44 4.23 -3.45
C MET A 120 -0.03 2.80 -3.77
N HIS A 121 0.53 2.59 -4.95
CA HIS A 121 1.05 1.29 -5.35
C HIS A 121 2.27 1.41 -6.27
N PHE A 122 3.08 0.35 -6.31
CA PHE A 122 4.14 0.21 -7.29
C PHE A 122 3.57 0.04 -8.70
N ILE A 123 4.25 0.64 -9.67
CA ILE A 123 4.01 0.45 -11.10
C ILE A 123 5.24 -0.24 -11.70
N ASN A 124 5.00 -1.23 -12.55
CA ASN A 124 6.03 -1.91 -13.33
C ASN A 124 6.00 -1.53 -14.81
N GLU A 125 5.47 -0.35 -15.14
CA GLU A 125 5.44 0.17 -16.51
C GLU A 125 6.79 0.74 -16.91
N THR A 126 7.13 0.54 -18.18
CA THR A 126 8.49 0.79 -18.72
C THR A 126 8.49 1.52 -20.06
N ASP A 127 7.32 1.91 -20.54
CA ASP A 127 7.10 2.60 -21.83
C ASP A 127 7.26 4.13 -21.77
#